data_AF-A0A7K5E4N0-F1
#
_entry.id   AF-A0A7K5E4N0-F1
#
_cell.length_a   1.000
_cell.length_b   1.000
_cell.length_c   1.000
_cell.angle_alpha   90.00
_cell.angle_beta   90.00
_cell.angle_gamma   90.00
#
_symmetry.space_group_name_H-M   'P 1'
#
loop_
_entity.id
_entity.type
_entity.pdbx_description
1 polymer ?
#
loop_
_entity_poly.entity_id
_entity_poly.type
_entity_poly.pdbx_seq_one_letter_code
_entity_poly.pdbx_strand_id
1 'polypeptide(L)'
;MFELSCTLPLEKDLRVSLYDYDLLSKDEKIGETVIDLENRFLSKHGARCGLPQTYCVSGPNQWRDQLRPSQLLHLFSLQHNYKAPTYKSDRIIFRDQEYVLSELEDGKPPNPHLGPVEERLALAALRKQGLVPEHVETRRLYSPLQPDIEQGKLQMWVDLFPKSLGHPGPPFNVTPRKAKRFYLRCIIWNTKDVILDDLSITGEKMSDIYVKGWLVGHEENKQKTDVHYRSMGGEGNFNWRFIFPFDYLPAEQMCHVAKKEHFWSLDKTENKIPPQLILQIWDNDKFSFDDYLGSIQMDLNRMPKPAKTAEKCSLDLVDDSLSAGRSVSLFEQKAVKGWWPCTAQQDGNKILAGKLEMTLEIVAEQEHEERPAGMGRDEPNMNPRLEDPK
;
A
#
# COMPACT_ATOMS: atom_id res chain seq x y z
N MET A 1 -25.17 -6.49 -2.53
CA MET A 1 -25.61 -6.29 -1.14
C MET A 1 -27.10 -6.61 -1.10
N PHE A 2 -27.55 -7.33 -0.07
CA PHE A 2 -28.95 -7.72 0.10
C PHE A 2 -29.48 -7.06 1.37
N GLU A 3 -30.61 -6.35 1.25
CA GLU A 3 -31.34 -5.79 2.40
C GLU A 3 -32.65 -6.54 2.56
N LEU A 4 -32.85 -7.08 3.75
CA LEU A 4 -34.03 -7.88 4.09
C LEU A 4 -34.71 -7.25 5.30
N SER A 5 -36.04 -7.20 5.28
CA SER A 5 -36.84 -6.85 6.44
C SER A 5 -37.32 -8.12 7.13
N CYS A 6 -37.20 -8.17 8.46
CA CYS A 6 -37.74 -9.26 9.26
C CYS A 6 -38.37 -8.75 10.56
N THR A 7 -39.26 -9.55 11.15
CA THR A 7 -39.86 -9.33 12.47
C THR A 7 -39.39 -10.40 13.43
N LEU A 8 -38.56 -10.03 14.41
CA LEU A 8 -38.12 -10.96 15.46
C LEU A 8 -39.16 -11.01 16.60
N PRO A 9 -39.45 -12.20 17.17
CA PRO A 9 -38.81 -13.50 16.90
C PRO A 9 -39.49 -14.35 15.80
N LEU A 10 -40.52 -13.83 15.11
CA LEU A 10 -41.28 -14.59 14.11
C LEU A 10 -40.39 -15.11 12.96
N GLU A 11 -39.49 -14.26 12.48
CA GLU A 11 -38.61 -14.52 11.34
C GLU A 11 -37.15 -14.57 11.81
N LYS A 12 -36.81 -15.59 12.60
CA LYS A 12 -35.50 -15.72 13.25
C LYS A 12 -34.39 -16.33 12.37
N ASP A 13 -34.72 -17.11 11.34
CA ASP A 13 -33.73 -17.87 10.57
C ASP A 13 -33.43 -17.20 9.22
N LEU A 14 -32.24 -16.63 9.06
CA LEU A 14 -31.73 -16.18 7.76
C LEU A 14 -31.05 -17.36 7.05
N ARG A 15 -31.68 -17.85 5.98
CA ARG A 15 -31.13 -18.91 5.13
C ARG A 15 -30.43 -18.30 3.92
N VAL A 16 -29.18 -18.69 3.69
CA VAL A 16 -28.40 -18.28 2.52
C VAL A 16 -28.01 -19.53 1.75
N SER A 17 -28.36 -19.57 0.47
CA SER A 17 -28.10 -20.70 -0.42
C SER A 17 -27.23 -20.25 -1.59
N LEU A 18 -26.22 -21.06 -1.92
CA LEU A 18 -25.37 -20.86 -3.09
C LEU A 18 -25.83 -21.80 -4.21
N TYR A 19 -25.93 -21.25 -5.41
CA TYR A 19 -26.34 -21.96 -6.61
C TYR A 19 -25.24 -21.84 -7.66
N ASP A 20 -25.01 -22.92 -8.40
CA ASP A 20 -24.24 -22.91 -9.64
C ASP A 20 -25.12 -22.35 -10.75
N TYR A 21 -24.62 -21.33 -11.45
CA TYR A 21 -25.40 -20.65 -12.47
C TYR A 21 -25.19 -21.33 -13.82
N ASP A 22 -26.30 -21.80 -14.41
CA ASP A 22 -26.29 -22.40 -15.72
C ASP A 22 -27.04 -21.53 -16.73
N LEU A 23 -26.42 -21.27 -17.88
CA LEU A 23 -27.03 -20.45 -18.92
C LEU A 23 -28.23 -21.13 -19.61
N LEU A 24 -28.25 -22.47 -19.65
CA LEU A 24 -29.20 -23.28 -20.43
C LEU A 24 -30.00 -24.29 -19.58
N SER A 25 -29.51 -24.66 -18.39
CA SER A 25 -30.18 -25.56 -17.44
C SER A 25 -30.70 -24.80 -16.22
N LYS A 26 -31.36 -25.52 -15.30
CA LYS A 26 -31.79 -24.97 -14.02
C LYS A 26 -30.59 -24.93 -13.09
N ASP A 27 -30.35 -23.76 -12.50
CA ASP A 27 -29.34 -23.58 -11.46
C ASP A 27 -29.38 -24.67 -10.38
N GLU A 28 -28.24 -25.30 -10.15
CA GLU A 28 -28.08 -26.38 -9.18
C GLU A 28 -27.66 -25.82 -7.82
N LYS A 29 -28.28 -26.29 -6.74
CA LYS A 29 -27.92 -25.86 -5.39
C LYS A 29 -26.62 -26.52 -4.95
N ILE A 30 -25.56 -25.72 -4.80
CA ILE A 30 -24.27 -26.17 -4.26
C ILE A 30 -24.39 -26.45 -2.75
N GLY A 31 -25.02 -25.54 -2.00
CA GLY A 31 -25.21 -25.71 -0.56
C GLY A 31 -25.90 -24.53 0.11
N GLU A 32 -26.20 -24.67 1.41
CA GLU A 32 -26.81 -23.62 2.21
C GLU A 32 -26.22 -23.51 3.62
N THR A 33 -26.51 -22.39 4.26
CA THR A 33 -26.25 -22.12 5.67
C THR A 33 -27.43 -21.37 6.29
N VAL A 34 -27.62 -21.53 7.60
CA VAL A 34 -28.71 -20.87 8.35
C VAL A 34 -28.13 -20.09 9.52
N ILE A 35 -28.60 -18.85 9.69
CA ILE A 35 -28.15 -17.90 10.70
C ILE A 35 -29.34 -17.55 11.60
N ASP A 36 -29.18 -17.82 12.90
CA ASP A 36 -30.16 -17.40 13.92
C ASP A 36 -29.98 -15.91 14.25
N LEU A 37 -30.90 -15.10 13.72
CA LEU A 37 -30.98 -13.66 13.89
C LEU A 37 -31.48 -13.25 15.28
N GLU A 38 -32.33 -14.07 15.92
CA GLU A 38 -32.87 -13.77 17.25
C GLU A 38 -31.77 -13.88 18.30
N ASN A 39 -31.05 -15.01 18.33
CA ASN A 39 -29.93 -15.22 19.24
C ASN A 39 -28.86 -14.15 19.06
N ARG A 40 -28.60 -13.75 17.81
CA ARG A 40 -27.71 -12.64 17.49
C ARG A 40 -28.18 -11.32 18.09
N PHE A 41 -29.45 -10.97 17.89
CA PHE A 41 -30.02 -9.70 18.35
C PHE A 41 -30.06 -9.59 19.89
N LEU A 42 -30.32 -10.72 20.57
CA LEU A 42 -30.43 -10.83 22.03
C LEU A 42 -29.10 -11.10 22.73
N SER A 43 -28.03 -11.40 21.99
CA SER A 43 -26.72 -11.67 22.55
C SER A 43 -26.21 -10.49 23.39
N LYS A 44 -25.74 -10.77 24.60
CA LYS A 44 -25.07 -9.81 25.49
C LYS A 44 -23.81 -9.18 24.86
N HIS A 45 -23.26 -9.80 23.84
CA HIS A 45 -22.08 -9.31 23.13
C HIS A 45 -22.42 -8.28 22.04
N GLY A 46 -23.70 -7.96 21.84
CA GLY A 46 -24.12 -6.93 20.89
C GLY A 46 -23.75 -7.28 19.44
N ALA A 47 -23.98 -8.53 19.03
CA ALA A 47 -23.59 -9.07 17.72
C ALA A 47 -24.46 -8.53 16.55
N ARG A 48 -24.89 -7.27 16.61
CA ARG A 48 -25.80 -6.63 15.64
C ARG A 48 -25.06 -6.01 14.49
N CYS A 49 -24.26 -4.99 14.76
CA CYS A 49 -23.33 -4.36 13.83
C CYS A 49 -21.97 -4.33 14.54
N GLY A 50 -20.97 -4.98 13.96
CA GLY A 50 -19.66 -5.10 14.61
C GLY A 50 -18.97 -3.74 14.78
N LEU A 51 -18.27 -3.55 15.90
CA LEU A 51 -17.57 -2.29 16.19
C LEU A 51 -16.28 -2.15 15.37
N PRO A 52 -16.14 -1.15 14.47
CA PRO A 52 -14.93 -0.94 13.68
C PRO A 52 -13.75 -0.52 14.55
N GLN A 53 -12.54 -0.57 13.97
CA GLN A 53 -11.33 -0.21 14.69
C GLN A 53 -11.28 1.27 15.10
N THR A 54 -11.81 2.15 14.25
CA THR A 54 -11.86 3.59 14.45
C THR A 54 -13.17 4.16 13.90
N TYR A 55 -13.56 5.33 14.38
CA TYR A 55 -14.75 6.04 13.90
C TYR A 55 -14.38 6.94 12.73
N CYS A 56 -14.84 6.58 11.53
CA CYS A 56 -14.68 7.37 10.31
C CYS A 56 -16.03 7.90 9.82
N VAL A 57 -16.07 9.16 9.39
CA VAL A 57 -17.27 9.80 8.83
C VAL A 57 -17.37 9.65 7.32
N SER A 58 -16.30 9.21 6.66
CA SER A 58 -16.22 9.01 5.21
C SER A 58 -15.23 7.89 4.85
N GLY A 59 -15.02 7.66 3.56
CA GLY A 59 -14.05 6.69 3.07
C GLY A 59 -14.52 5.23 3.17
N PRO A 60 -13.63 4.26 2.91
CA PRO A 60 -13.99 2.84 2.83
C PRO A 60 -14.41 2.23 4.18
N ASN A 61 -14.02 2.87 5.29
CA ASN A 61 -14.29 2.41 6.65
C ASN A 61 -15.34 3.30 7.34
N GLN A 62 -16.22 3.95 6.58
CA GLN A 62 -17.25 4.83 7.09
C GLN A 62 -18.14 4.12 8.12
N TRP A 63 -18.50 4.82 9.19
CA TRP A 63 -19.36 4.32 10.25
C TRP A 63 -20.72 3.83 9.71
N ARG A 64 -21.14 2.65 10.16
CA ARG A 64 -22.31 1.93 9.61
C ARG A 64 -23.48 1.82 10.59
N ASP A 65 -23.24 1.95 11.89
CA ASP A 65 -24.31 1.89 12.89
C ASP A 65 -25.19 3.15 12.80
N GLN A 66 -26.48 3.00 13.11
CA GLN A 66 -27.46 4.09 13.14
C GLN A 66 -27.18 5.06 14.29
N LEU A 67 -26.57 4.56 15.36
CA LEU A 67 -26.20 5.36 16.53
C LEU A 67 -24.72 5.70 16.53
N ARG A 68 -24.38 6.88 17.02
CA ARG A 68 -22.98 7.28 17.20
C ARG A 68 -22.33 6.50 18.36
N PRO A 69 -21.00 6.32 18.37
CA PRO A 69 -20.29 5.68 19.48
C PRO A 69 -20.64 6.26 20.86
N SER A 70 -20.76 7.58 21.01
CA SER A 70 -21.16 8.25 22.25
C SER A 70 -22.55 7.80 22.74
N GLN A 71 -23.51 7.71 21.82
CA GLN A 71 -24.88 7.25 22.10
C GLN A 71 -24.90 5.77 22.47
N LEU A 72 -24.15 4.94 21.74
CA LEU A 72 -24.00 3.52 22.06
C LEU A 72 -23.37 3.31 23.44
N LEU A 73 -22.33 4.06 23.78
CA LEU A 73 -21.67 4.00 25.09
C LEU A 73 -22.62 4.42 26.22
N HIS A 74 -23.41 5.47 25.98
CA HIS A 74 -24.45 5.90 26.92
C HIS A 74 -25.52 4.82 27.12
N LEU A 75 -26.07 4.25 26.05
CA LEU A 75 -27.05 3.16 26.14
C LEU A 75 -26.47 1.92 26.84
N PHE A 76 -25.23 1.57 26.53
CA PHE A 76 -24.52 0.48 27.20
C PHE A 76 -24.41 0.74 28.71
N SER A 77 -24.09 1.98 29.11
CA SER A 77 -24.01 2.37 30.53
C SER A 77 -25.36 2.23 31.24
N LEU A 78 -26.46 2.65 30.59
CA LEU A 78 -27.80 2.52 31.15
C LEU A 78 -28.21 1.05 31.31
N GLN A 79 -27.98 0.22 30.30
CA GLN A 79 -28.33 -1.21 30.32
C GLN A 79 -27.60 -1.98 31.43
N HIS A 80 -26.38 -1.57 31.77
CA HIS A 80 -25.55 -2.22 32.78
C HIS A 80 -25.56 -1.51 34.14
N ASN A 81 -26.39 -0.47 34.32
CA ASN A 81 -26.44 0.36 35.53
C ASN A 81 -25.08 0.96 35.92
N TYR A 82 -24.29 1.39 34.94
CA TYR A 82 -23.02 2.10 35.15
C TYR A 82 -23.22 3.61 35.18
N LYS A 83 -22.25 4.32 35.77
CA LYS A 83 -22.18 5.79 35.68
C LYS A 83 -22.02 6.20 34.21
N ALA A 84 -22.67 7.30 33.84
CA ALA A 84 -22.54 7.87 32.51
C ALA A 84 -21.06 8.23 32.21
N PRO A 85 -20.60 8.06 30.96
CA PRO A 85 -19.25 8.47 30.57
C PRO A 85 -19.06 9.97 30.76
N THR A 86 -17.89 10.36 31.28
CA THR A 86 -17.50 11.78 31.41
C THR A 86 -16.58 12.16 30.26
N TYR A 87 -17.00 13.15 29.48
CA TYR A 87 -16.25 13.64 28.32
C TYR A 87 -15.42 14.87 28.67
N LYS A 88 -14.18 14.89 28.18
CA LYS A 88 -13.28 16.05 28.17
C LYS A 88 -12.74 16.23 26.76
N SER A 89 -11.97 17.29 26.52
CA SER A 89 -11.45 17.63 25.19
C SER A 89 -10.52 16.58 24.58
N ASP A 90 -9.70 15.91 25.40
CA ASP A 90 -8.66 14.97 24.96
C ASP A 90 -8.86 13.54 25.47
N ARG A 91 -9.91 13.30 26.26
CA ARG A 91 -10.12 12.03 26.95
C ARG A 91 -11.56 11.77 27.35
N ILE A 92 -11.86 10.50 27.62
CA ILE A 92 -13.10 10.09 28.27
C ILE A 92 -12.80 9.23 29.49
N ILE A 93 -13.65 9.34 30.52
CA ILE A 93 -13.59 8.50 31.71
C ILE A 93 -14.84 7.62 31.74
N PHE A 94 -14.63 6.31 31.73
CA PHE A 94 -15.70 5.32 31.78
C PHE A 94 -15.27 4.09 32.56
N ARG A 95 -16.09 3.64 33.52
CA ARG A 95 -15.81 2.50 34.43
C ARG A 95 -14.44 2.59 35.12
N ASP A 96 -14.15 3.77 35.69
CA ASP A 96 -12.90 4.07 36.39
C ASP A 96 -11.63 3.90 35.51
N GLN A 97 -11.82 3.87 34.19
CA GLN A 97 -10.74 3.80 33.21
C GLN A 97 -10.74 5.08 32.35
N GLU A 98 -9.56 5.61 32.14
CA GLU A 98 -9.32 6.80 31.32
C GLU A 98 -8.83 6.37 29.94
N TYR A 99 -9.39 6.98 28.90
CA TYR A 99 -9.05 6.76 27.51
C TYR A 99 -8.56 8.08 26.94
N VAL A 100 -7.28 8.16 26.56
CA VAL A 100 -6.63 9.41 26.13
C VAL A 100 -6.30 9.35 24.65
N LEU A 101 -6.56 10.46 23.93
CA LEU A 101 -6.39 10.52 22.48
C LEU A 101 -4.97 10.15 22.00
N SER A 102 -3.94 10.58 22.73
CA SER A 102 -2.54 10.32 22.39
C SER A 102 -2.21 8.82 22.36
N GLU A 103 -2.88 8.01 23.16
CA GLU A 103 -2.70 6.55 23.19
C GLU A 103 -3.39 5.84 22.03
N LEU A 104 -4.44 6.46 21.45
CA LEU A 104 -5.16 5.91 20.30
C LEU A 104 -4.44 6.21 18.97
N GLU A 105 -3.77 7.37 18.87
CA GLU A 105 -3.26 7.90 17.60
C GLU A 105 -1.79 7.56 17.31
N ASP A 106 -1.04 7.00 18.26
CA ASP A 106 0.34 6.45 18.19
C ASP A 106 1.14 6.77 16.91
N GLY A 107 1.40 8.05 16.65
CA GLY A 107 2.22 8.52 15.52
C GLY A 107 1.75 8.15 14.12
N LYS A 108 0.51 7.64 13.95
CA LYS A 108 -0.01 7.27 12.64
C LYS A 108 -0.25 8.51 11.78
N PRO A 109 -0.04 8.44 10.46
CA PRO A 109 -0.33 9.55 9.58
C PRO A 109 -1.80 9.99 9.72
N PRO A 110 -2.08 11.29 9.63
CA PRO A 110 -3.43 11.82 9.79
C PRO A 110 -4.35 11.18 8.75
N ASN A 111 -5.35 10.43 9.23
CA ASN A 111 -6.38 9.84 8.37
C ASN A 111 -7.50 10.88 8.15
N PRO A 112 -7.71 11.37 6.92
CA PRO A 112 -8.67 12.43 6.62
C PRO A 112 -10.13 12.00 6.84
N HIS A 113 -10.39 10.71 7.01
CA HIS A 113 -11.72 10.16 7.20
C HIS A 113 -12.16 10.09 8.67
N LEU A 114 -11.24 10.36 9.62
CA LEU A 114 -11.53 10.28 11.05
C LEU A 114 -12.63 11.26 11.44
N GLY A 115 -13.57 10.77 12.26
CA GLY A 115 -14.58 11.62 12.86
C GLY A 115 -14.10 12.37 14.11
N PRO A 116 -15.02 13.08 14.80
CA PRO A 116 -14.71 13.84 16.00
C PRO A 116 -14.01 13.01 17.08
N VAL A 117 -13.09 13.65 17.81
CA VAL A 117 -12.31 13.03 18.91
C VAL A 117 -13.20 12.32 19.91
N GLU A 118 -14.30 12.95 20.31
CA GLU A 118 -15.28 12.41 21.26
C GLU A 118 -15.79 11.02 20.85
N GLU A 119 -16.19 10.87 19.59
CA GLU A 119 -16.76 9.63 19.06
C GLU A 119 -15.69 8.53 18.93
N ARG A 120 -14.45 8.91 18.58
CA ARG A 120 -13.32 7.98 18.50
C ARG A 120 -12.95 7.43 19.88
N LEU A 121 -12.93 8.29 20.89
CA LEU A 121 -12.69 7.88 22.27
C LEU A 121 -13.85 7.02 22.81
N ALA A 122 -15.10 7.40 22.55
CA ALA A 122 -16.26 6.61 22.93
C ALA A 122 -16.24 5.20 22.32
N LEU A 123 -15.85 5.08 21.05
CA LEU A 123 -15.66 3.79 20.38
C LEU A 123 -14.55 2.97 21.05
N ALA A 124 -13.43 3.59 21.40
CA ALA A 124 -12.34 2.89 22.08
C ALA A 124 -12.79 2.32 23.44
N ALA A 125 -13.57 3.07 24.21
CA ALA A 125 -14.17 2.56 25.45
C ALA A 125 -15.17 1.43 25.21
N LEU A 126 -16.07 1.57 24.23
CA LEU A 126 -17.03 0.51 23.85
C LEU A 126 -16.33 -0.81 23.49
N ARG A 127 -15.24 -0.73 22.73
CA ARG A 127 -14.49 -1.91 22.30
C ARG A 127 -13.82 -2.67 23.44
N LYS A 128 -13.62 -2.03 24.60
CA LYS A 128 -13.13 -2.70 25.81
C LYS A 128 -14.24 -3.39 26.62
N GLN A 129 -15.50 -3.31 26.20
CA GLN A 129 -16.64 -3.86 26.95
C GLN A 129 -17.03 -5.29 26.55
N GLY A 130 -16.22 -5.99 25.75
CA GLY A 130 -16.51 -7.36 25.31
C GLY A 130 -17.63 -7.46 24.27
N LEU A 131 -17.89 -6.36 23.57
CA LEU A 131 -18.78 -6.29 22.41
C LEU A 131 -18.08 -6.84 21.15
N VAL A 132 -18.87 -7.36 20.21
CA VAL A 132 -18.35 -7.96 18.98
C VAL A 132 -17.66 -6.89 18.12
N PRO A 133 -16.36 -7.04 17.80
CA PRO A 133 -15.70 -6.17 16.84
C PRO A 133 -16.21 -6.44 15.42
N GLU A 134 -15.98 -5.49 14.53
CA GLU A 134 -16.19 -5.70 13.11
C GLU A 134 -15.38 -6.91 12.61
N HIS A 135 -16.05 -7.81 11.91
CA HIS A 135 -15.49 -9.08 11.46
C HIS A 135 -16.19 -9.53 10.18
N VAL A 136 -15.49 -10.35 9.40
CA VAL A 136 -16.07 -11.11 8.29
C VAL A 136 -16.43 -12.49 8.81
N GLU A 137 -17.68 -12.88 8.66
CA GLU A 137 -18.14 -14.23 9.01
C GLU A 137 -17.79 -15.20 7.90
N THR A 138 -17.25 -16.36 8.27
CA THR A 138 -17.04 -17.48 7.35
C THR A 138 -18.07 -18.57 7.67
N ARG A 139 -19.03 -18.78 6.77
CA ARG A 139 -20.11 -19.76 6.90
C ARG A 139 -19.85 -20.96 6.02
N ARG A 140 -19.84 -22.14 6.61
CA ARG A 140 -19.77 -23.41 5.88
C ARG A 140 -21.11 -23.66 5.17
N LEU A 141 -21.02 -24.17 3.96
CA LEU A 141 -22.16 -24.54 3.13
C LEU A 141 -22.33 -26.06 3.15
N TYR A 142 -23.57 -26.50 3.32
CA TYR A 142 -23.94 -27.91 3.34
C TYR A 142 -25.01 -28.20 2.29
N SER A 143 -24.90 -29.33 1.62
CA SER A 143 -25.94 -29.81 0.70
C SER A 143 -26.86 -30.77 1.44
N PRO A 144 -28.20 -30.71 1.25
CA PRO A 144 -29.12 -31.73 1.77
C PRO A 144 -28.79 -33.15 1.29
N LEU A 145 -28.12 -33.28 0.14
CA LEU A 145 -27.69 -34.57 -0.42
C LEU A 145 -26.46 -35.14 0.31
N GLN A 146 -25.65 -34.27 0.92
CA GLN A 146 -24.41 -34.63 1.63
C GLN A 146 -24.25 -33.73 2.88
N PRO A 147 -25.10 -33.92 3.91
CA PRO A 147 -25.18 -33.00 5.05
C PRO A 147 -23.91 -32.96 5.90
N ASP A 148 -23.12 -34.03 5.89
CA ASP A 148 -21.90 -34.16 6.69
C ASP A 148 -20.63 -33.68 5.95
N ILE A 149 -20.76 -33.30 4.67
CA ILE A 149 -19.63 -32.88 3.83
C ILE A 149 -19.76 -31.38 3.53
N GLU A 150 -18.76 -30.62 3.95
CA GLU A 150 -18.63 -29.20 3.62
C GLU A 150 -18.44 -29.02 2.12
N GLN A 151 -19.37 -28.32 1.47
CA GLN A 151 -19.35 -28.05 0.02
C GLN A 151 -18.56 -26.79 -0.33
N GLY A 152 -18.26 -25.96 0.67
CA GLY A 152 -17.54 -24.70 0.50
C GLY A 152 -17.78 -23.74 1.66
N LYS A 153 -17.25 -22.53 1.52
CA LYS A 153 -17.37 -21.46 2.51
C LYS A 153 -17.85 -20.16 1.88
N LEU A 154 -18.77 -19.49 2.55
CA LEU A 154 -19.22 -18.14 2.22
C LEU A 154 -18.61 -17.14 3.20
N GLN A 155 -18.01 -16.07 2.69
CA GLN A 155 -17.54 -14.94 3.51
C GLN A 155 -18.52 -13.77 3.39
N MET A 156 -19.02 -13.26 4.51
CA MET A 156 -20.04 -12.20 4.50
C MET A 156 -20.03 -11.37 5.79
N TRP A 157 -20.64 -10.19 5.72
CA TRP A 157 -21.09 -9.44 6.88
C TRP A 157 -22.59 -9.66 7.05
N VAL A 158 -23.04 -9.79 8.29
CA VAL A 158 -24.47 -9.87 8.64
C VAL A 158 -24.75 -8.84 9.71
N ASP A 159 -25.35 -7.73 9.32
CA ASP A 159 -25.70 -6.67 10.24
C ASP A 159 -27.21 -6.56 10.46
N LEU A 160 -27.62 -6.29 11.70
CA LEU A 160 -29.03 -6.14 12.09
C LEU A 160 -29.29 -4.75 12.64
N PHE A 161 -30.24 -4.05 12.03
CA PHE A 161 -30.57 -2.67 12.36
C PHE A 161 -32.05 -2.52 12.70
N PRO A 162 -32.40 -1.96 13.88
CA PRO A 162 -33.79 -1.62 14.20
C PRO A 162 -34.35 -0.56 13.24
N LYS A 163 -35.49 -0.85 12.61
CA LYS A 163 -36.18 0.12 11.73
C LYS A 163 -36.55 1.42 12.43
N SER A 164 -36.80 1.38 13.74
CA SER A 164 -37.16 2.56 14.53
C SER A 164 -36.05 3.61 14.64
N LEU A 165 -34.80 3.24 14.38
CA LEU A 165 -33.64 4.13 14.46
C LEU A 165 -33.27 4.78 13.11
N GLY A 166 -34.10 4.59 12.08
CA GLY A 166 -33.89 5.16 10.74
C GLY A 166 -33.17 4.21 9.79
N HIS A 167 -32.48 4.75 8.79
CA HIS A 167 -31.70 3.94 7.85
C HIS A 167 -30.31 3.65 8.42
N PRO A 168 -29.75 2.44 8.19
CA PRO A 168 -28.36 2.15 8.52
C PRO A 168 -27.39 3.00 7.68
N GLY A 169 -26.13 3.02 8.10
CA GLY A 169 -25.06 3.60 7.30
C GLY A 169 -24.77 2.81 6.02
N PRO A 170 -23.86 3.30 5.17
CA PRO A 170 -23.61 2.70 3.87
C PRO A 170 -23.04 1.27 4.00
N PRO A 171 -23.32 0.38 3.03
CA PRO A 171 -22.73 -0.94 2.99
C PRO A 171 -21.22 -0.89 2.78
N PHE A 172 -20.55 -2.00 3.10
CA PHE A 172 -19.19 -2.21 2.62
C PHE A 172 -19.14 -2.27 1.10
N ASN A 173 -18.29 -1.42 0.51
CA ASN A 173 -17.96 -1.53 -0.89
C ASN A 173 -16.89 -2.62 -1.09
N VAL A 174 -17.35 -3.81 -1.50
CA VAL A 174 -16.51 -4.98 -1.79
C VAL A 174 -16.05 -5.02 -3.25
N THR A 175 -16.36 -4.01 -4.06
CA THR A 175 -15.87 -3.95 -5.44
C THR A 175 -14.34 -4.02 -5.44
N PRO A 176 -13.74 -4.93 -6.22
CA PRO A 176 -12.29 -5.01 -6.34
C PRO A 176 -11.68 -3.65 -6.65
N ARG A 177 -10.68 -3.25 -5.86
CA ARG A 177 -10.00 -1.97 -6.04
C ARG A 177 -9.27 -2.00 -7.38
N LYS A 178 -9.44 -0.93 -8.15
CA LYS A 178 -8.72 -0.76 -9.42
C LYS A 178 -7.41 -0.03 -9.16
N ALA A 179 -6.35 -0.50 -9.79
CA ALA A 179 -5.07 0.20 -9.79
C ALA A 179 -5.21 1.54 -10.52
N LYS A 180 -4.46 2.54 -10.07
CA LYS A 180 -4.37 3.85 -10.70
C LYS A 180 -3.02 3.98 -11.38
N ARG A 181 -2.97 4.67 -12.52
CA ARG A 181 -1.72 4.94 -13.23
C ARG A 181 -0.91 6.01 -12.50
N PHE A 182 0.37 5.72 -12.31
CA PHE A 182 1.39 6.63 -11.79
C PHE A 182 2.62 6.61 -12.71
N TYR A 183 3.44 7.64 -12.56
CA TYR A 183 4.72 7.80 -13.23
C TYR A 183 5.80 8.03 -12.19
N LEU A 184 6.84 7.20 -12.19
CA LEU A 184 8.08 7.46 -11.48
C LEU A 184 9.01 8.23 -12.41
N ARG A 185 9.33 9.47 -12.05
CA ARG A 185 10.37 10.27 -12.70
C ARG A 185 11.64 10.15 -11.87
N CYS A 186 12.71 9.67 -12.49
CA CYS A 186 14.01 9.53 -11.86
C CYS A 186 15.03 10.34 -12.66
N ILE A 187 15.58 11.39 -12.07
CA ILE A 187 16.65 12.17 -12.70
C ILE A 187 17.97 11.70 -12.12
N ILE A 188 18.84 11.17 -12.98
CA ILE A 188 20.23 10.87 -12.66
C ILE A 188 21.04 12.14 -12.89
N TRP A 189 21.56 12.73 -11.81
CA TRP A 189 22.37 13.93 -11.88
C TRP A 189 23.84 13.54 -12.07
N ASN A 190 24.40 12.87 -11.07
CA ASN A 190 25.82 12.59 -10.99
C ASN A 190 26.10 11.19 -10.43
N THR A 191 27.28 10.67 -10.74
CA THR A 191 27.93 9.57 -10.01
C THR A 191 29.16 10.09 -9.27
N LYS A 192 29.53 9.45 -8.16
CA LYS A 192 30.79 9.71 -7.44
C LYS A 192 31.32 8.43 -6.80
N ASP A 193 32.64 8.34 -6.66
CA ASP A 193 33.35 7.19 -6.08
C ASP A 193 33.01 5.85 -6.77
N VAL A 194 32.74 5.89 -8.09
CA VAL A 194 32.52 4.68 -8.89
C VAL A 194 33.83 3.92 -9.06
N ILE A 195 33.77 2.59 -8.93
CA ILE A 195 34.93 1.72 -9.16
C ILE A 195 35.42 1.90 -10.61
N LEU A 196 36.74 2.01 -10.78
CA LEU A 196 37.39 2.15 -12.07
C LEU A 196 37.88 0.78 -12.57
N ASP A 197 37.37 0.34 -13.72
CA ASP A 197 37.59 -1.01 -14.25
C ASP A 197 38.43 -1.07 -15.54
N ASP A 198 38.61 0.05 -16.26
CA ASP A 198 39.39 0.14 -17.51
C ASP A 198 40.76 0.84 -17.33
N LEU A 199 41.63 0.77 -18.35
CA LEU A 199 42.93 1.43 -18.45
C LEU A 199 42.96 2.40 -19.63
N SER A 200 43.28 3.65 -19.34
CA SER A 200 43.51 4.69 -20.34
C SER A 200 44.73 4.39 -21.21
N ILE A 201 44.85 5.12 -22.33
CA ILE A 201 45.99 5.03 -23.27
C ILE A 201 47.33 5.32 -22.57
N THR A 202 47.32 6.10 -21.47
CA THR A 202 48.48 6.43 -20.64
C THR A 202 48.75 5.40 -19.52
N GLY A 203 47.90 4.37 -19.38
CA GLY A 203 48.01 3.32 -18.36
C GLY A 203 47.37 3.65 -17.02
N GLU A 204 46.67 4.78 -16.90
CA GLU A 204 45.93 5.18 -15.71
C GLU A 204 44.53 4.55 -15.70
N LYS A 205 44.01 4.15 -14.53
CA LYS A 205 42.66 3.57 -14.42
C LYS A 205 41.58 4.59 -14.80
N MET A 206 40.56 4.15 -15.53
CA MET A 206 39.39 4.95 -15.91
C MET A 206 38.14 4.08 -16.07
N SER A 207 36.96 4.70 -16.22
CA SER A 207 35.73 4.02 -16.65
C SER A 207 34.87 4.93 -17.53
N ASP A 208 34.17 4.32 -18.48
CA ASP A 208 33.16 4.93 -19.35
C ASP A 208 31.76 4.66 -18.75
N ILE A 209 31.36 5.48 -17.77
CA ILE A 209 30.24 5.19 -16.87
C ILE A 209 28.89 5.46 -17.52
N TYR A 210 27.92 4.57 -17.33
CA TYR A 210 26.50 4.85 -17.56
C TYR A 210 25.60 4.12 -16.56
N VAL A 211 24.33 4.56 -16.46
CA VAL A 211 23.37 4.02 -15.49
C VAL A 211 22.19 3.39 -16.22
N LYS A 212 21.79 2.18 -15.80
CA LYS A 212 20.56 1.49 -16.22
C LYS A 212 19.52 1.51 -15.10
N GLY A 213 18.24 1.64 -15.43
CA GLY A 213 17.16 1.67 -14.45
C GLY A 213 15.85 1.04 -14.93
N TRP A 214 15.11 0.39 -14.03
CA TRP A 214 13.76 -0.13 -14.28
C TRP A 214 12.97 -0.39 -12.98
N LEU A 215 11.65 -0.55 -13.13
CA LEU A 215 10.79 -1.07 -12.07
C LEU A 215 10.63 -2.58 -12.21
N VAL A 216 10.72 -3.31 -11.08
CA VAL A 216 10.46 -4.77 -11.06
C VAL A 216 9.05 -5.04 -11.58
N GLY A 217 8.92 -6.07 -12.42
CA GLY A 217 7.68 -6.41 -13.13
C GLY A 217 7.42 -5.60 -14.40
N HIS A 218 8.28 -4.62 -14.69
CA HIS A 218 8.27 -3.79 -15.90
C HIS A 218 9.64 -3.78 -16.57
N GLU A 219 10.31 -4.94 -16.61
CA GLU A 219 11.66 -5.08 -17.16
C GLU A 219 11.75 -4.68 -18.64
N GLU A 220 10.64 -4.77 -19.39
CA GLU A 220 10.53 -4.30 -20.78
C GLU A 220 10.71 -2.79 -20.93
N ASN A 221 10.46 -2.02 -19.86
CA ASN A 221 10.59 -0.56 -19.83
C ASN A 221 11.96 -0.10 -19.30
N LYS A 222 12.98 -0.97 -19.34
CA LYS A 222 14.34 -0.65 -18.90
C LYS A 222 14.91 0.52 -19.71
N GLN A 223 15.45 1.50 -19.00
CA GLN A 223 16.05 2.70 -19.57
C GLN A 223 17.53 2.80 -19.20
N LYS A 224 18.30 3.57 -19.98
CA LYS A 224 19.71 3.86 -19.70
C LYS A 224 20.05 5.31 -20.02
N THR A 225 21.04 5.86 -19.33
CA THR A 225 21.62 7.17 -19.66
C THR A 225 22.47 7.10 -20.93
N ASP A 226 22.96 8.26 -21.37
CA ASP A 226 24.18 8.35 -22.16
C ASP A 226 25.42 7.91 -21.35
N VAL A 227 26.55 7.79 -22.05
CA VAL A 227 27.83 7.35 -21.48
C VAL A 227 28.67 8.58 -21.14
N HIS A 228 29.18 8.62 -19.90
CA HIS A 228 30.19 9.57 -19.48
C HIS A 228 31.57 8.96 -19.71
N TYR A 229 32.27 9.46 -20.72
CA TYR A 229 33.56 8.89 -21.14
C TYR A 229 34.73 9.35 -20.27
N ARG A 230 35.67 8.43 -20.02
CA ARG A 230 36.99 8.69 -19.40
C ARG A 230 36.90 9.29 -18.01
N SER A 231 36.08 8.71 -17.14
CA SER A 231 36.08 9.06 -15.73
C SER A 231 37.38 8.58 -15.07
N MET A 232 38.23 9.52 -14.66
CA MET A 232 39.50 9.22 -13.98
C MET A 232 39.33 9.12 -12.45
N GLY A 233 38.22 9.61 -11.91
CA GLY A 233 37.96 9.72 -10.46
C GLY A 233 36.68 9.03 -10.00
N GLY A 234 36.01 8.29 -10.89
CA GLY A 234 34.71 7.67 -10.60
C GLY A 234 33.55 8.67 -10.54
N GLU A 235 33.75 9.87 -11.09
CA GLU A 235 32.76 10.92 -11.22
C GLU A 235 32.12 10.87 -12.62
N GLY A 236 30.82 11.14 -12.70
CA GLY A 236 30.09 11.19 -13.96
C GLY A 236 28.92 12.16 -13.85
N ASN A 237 28.59 12.82 -14.96
CA ASN A 237 27.53 13.84 -15.04
C ASN A 237 26.62 13.52 -16.22
N PHE A 238 25.31 13.44 -15.96
CA PHE A 238 24.34 12.94 -16.94
C PHE A 238 23.20 13.92 -17.19
N ASN A 239 22.65 14.54 -16.13
CA ASN A 239 21.41 15.33 -16.20
C ASN A 239 20.31 14.60 -17.01
N TRP A 240 20.04 13.34 -16.66
CA TRP A 240 19.21 12.46 -17.50
C TRP A 240 17.95 12.00 -16.77
N ARG A 241 16.78 12.13 -17.40
CA ARG A 241 15.49 11.69 -16.84
C ARG A 241 15.06 10.31 -17.34
N PHE A 242 14.80 9.39 -16.42
CA PHE A 242 13.96 8.22 -16.66
C PHE A 242 12.49 8.49 -16.30
N ILE A 243 11.58 7.92 -17.08
CA ILE A 243 10.13 8.00 -16.83
C ILE A 243 9.53 6.61 -16.91
N PHE A 244 9.06 6.07 -15.78
CA PHE A 244 8.48 4.74 -15.70
C PHE A 244 6.97 4.83 -15.40
N PRO A 245 6.09 4.50 -16.36
CA PRO A 245 4.67 4.34 -16.08
C PRO A 245 4.41 3.02 -15.35
N PHE A 246 3.57 3.03 -14.32
CA PHE A 246 3.17 1.83 -13.60
C PHE A 246 1.77 1.98 -12.99
N ASP A 247 1.09 0.86 -12.77
CA ASP A 247 -0.23 0.84 -12.14
C ASP A 247 -0.07 0.49 -10.65
N TYR A 248 -0.68 1.24 -9.76
CA TYR A 248 -0.49 1.12 -8.31
C TYR A 248 -1.81 1.14 -7.55
N LEU A 249 -1.89 0.36 -6.47
CA LEU A 249 -3.02 0.26 -5.56
C LEU A 249 -2.66 0.96 -4.23
N PRO A 250 -3.01 2.24 -4.02
CA PRO A 250 -2.58 3.00 -2.84
C PRO A 250 -2.95 2.37 -1.50
N ALA A 251 -4.11 1.72 -1.44
CA ALA A 251 -4.60 1.11 -0.21
C ALA A 251 -3.97 -0.26 0.10
N GLU A 252 -3.34 -0.91 -0.89
CA GLU A 252 -2.59 -2.15 -0.71
C GLU A 252 -1.08 -1.92 -0.74
N GLN A 253 -0.65 -0.74 -1.18
CA GLN A 253 0.74 -0.36 -1.41
C GLN A 253 1.50 -1.26 -2.39
N MET A 254 0.78 -1.79 -3.39
CA MET A 254 1.31 -2.73 -4.39
C MET A 254 1.17 -2.18 -5.82
N CYS A 255 2.15 -2.51 -6.67
CA CYS A 255 2.03 -2.40 -8.11
C CYS A 255 1.16 -3.53 -8.66
N HIS A 256 0.34 -3.18 -9.65
CA HIS A 256 -0.43 -4.12 -10.43
C HIS A 256 0.28 -4.37 -11.77
N VAL A 257 0.68 -5.63 -12.01
CA VAL A 257 1.37 -6.04 -13.22
C VAL A 257 0.53 -7.08 -13.93
N ALA A 258 0.08 -6.72 -15.14
CA ALA A 258 -0.62 -7.64 -16.02
C ALA A 258 0.38 -8.27 -17.00
N LYS A 259 0.90 -9.46 -16.68
CA LYS A 259 1.80 -10.19 -17.58
C LYS A 259 1.02 -11.31 -18.27
N LYS A 260 1.22 -11.47 -19.58
CA LYS A 260 0.83 -12.69 -20.29
C LYS A 260 1.93 -13.71 -20.07
N GLU A 261 1.62 -14.88 -19.51
CA GLU A 261 2.62 -15.92 -19.28
C GLU A 261 3.20 -16.49 -20.58
N HIS A 262 2.40 -16.51 -21.66
CA HIS A 262 2.87 -16.88 -22.99
C HIS A 262 2.20 -16.02 -24.07
N PHE A 263 2.85 -15.87 -25.25
CA PHE A 263 2.29 -15.16 -26.40
C PHE A 263 0.91 -15.69 -26.84
N TRP A 264 0.58 -16.94 -26.49
CA TRP A 264 -0.67 -17.63 -26.78
C TRP A 264 -1.62 -17.77 -25.57
N SER A 265 -1.26 -17.27 -24.37
CA SER A 265 -2.19 -17.32 -23.23
C SER A 265 -3.30 -16.30 -23.43
N LEU A 266 -4.55 -16.77 -23.41
CA LEU A 266 -5.74 -15.92 -23.39
C LEU A 266 -5.90 -15.24 -22.02
N ASP A 267 -5.48 -15.92 -20.95
CA ASP A 267 -5.55 -15.41 -19.59
C ASP A 267 -4.31 -14.56 -19.25
N LYS A 268 -4.55 -13.35 -18.75
CA LYS A 268 -3.53 -12.48 -18.16
C LYS A 268 -3.42 -12.84 -16.69
N THR A 269 -2.25 -13.29 -16.23
CA THR A 269 -2.02 -13.48 -14.81
C THR A 269 -1.85 -12.10 -14.17
N GLU A 270 -2.85 -11.67 -13.40
CA GLU A 270 -2.79 -10.42 -12.62
C GLU A 270 -1.92 -10.65 -11.39
N ASN A 271 -0.73 -10.06 -11.37
CA ASN A 271 0.20 -10.18 -10.26
C ASN A 271 0.31 -8.85 -9.52
N LYS A 272 0.33 -8.93 -8.18
CA LYS A 272 0.59 -7.79 -7.30
C LYS A 272 1.98 -7.92 -6.71
N ILE A 273 2.82 -6.91 -6.91
CA ILE A 273 4.21 -6.90 -6.43
C ILE A 273 4.54 -5.57 -5.75
N PRO A 274 5.50 -5.52 -4.82
CA PRO A 274 5.95 -4.26 -4.25
C PRO A 274 6.57 -3.35 -5.33
N PRO A 275 6.40 -2.01 -5.24
CA PRO A 275 7.00 -1.06 -6.17
C PRO A 275 8.51 -0.96 -5.95
N GLN A 276 9.29 -1.80 -6.64
CA GLN A 276 10.74 -1.82 -6.49
C GLN A 276 11.45 -1.16 -7.68
N LEU A 277 12.27 -0.15 -7.41
CA LEU A 277 13.17 0.48 -8.38
C LEU A 277 14.55 -0.17 -8.28
N ILE A 278 15.10 -0.58 -9.42
CA ILE A 278 16.47 -1.06 -9.56
C ILE A 278 17.25 -0.05 -10.41
N LEU A 279 18.40 0.38 -9.91
CA LEU A 279 19.38 1.19 -10.64
C LEU A 279 20.73 0.50 -10.60
N GLN A 280 21.42 0.47 -11.73
CA GLN A 280 22.71 -0.19 -11.89
C GLN A 280 23.71 0.73 -12.56
N ILE A 281 24.95 0.72 -12.09
CA ILE A 281 26.09 1.41 -12.69
C ILE A 281 26.87 0.39 -13.52
N TRP A 282 27.25 0.79 -14.73
CA TRP A 282 27.95 -0.04 -15.71
C TRP A 282 29.14 0.73 -16.30
N ASP A 283 30.17 -0.02 -16.68
CA ASP A 283 31.28 0.46 -17.53
C ASP A 283 31.01 0.10 -18.99
N ASN A 284 31.13 1.05 -19.91
CA ASN A 284 30.89 0.83 -21.33
C ASN A 284 32.20 0.48 -22.05
N ASP A 285 32.39 -0.80 -22.32
CA ASP A 285 33.54 -1.30 -23.05
C ASP A 285 33.37 -1.16 -24.57
N LYS A 286 34.44 -0.74 -25.25
CA LYS A 286 34.42 -0.61 -26.72
C LYS A 286 34.61 -1.94 -27.46
N PHE A 287 35.23 -2.93 -26.81
CA PHE A 287 35.68 -4.17 -27.46
C PHE A 287 35.24 -5.45 -26.73
N SER A 288 34.52 -5.33 -25.62
CA SER A 288 33.98 -6.41 -24.78
C SER A 288 32.53 -6.12 -24.38
N PHE A 289 31.92 -7.04 -23.62
CA PHE A 289 30.63 -6.78 -22.99
C PHE A 289 30.82 -5.76 -21.86
N ASP A 290 29.92 -4.80 -21.77
CA ASP A 290 29.88 -3.83 -20.67
C ASP A 290 29.95 -4.51 -19.29
N ASP A 291 30.79 -3.99 -18.41
CA ASP A 291 31.00 -4.54 -17.07
C ASP A 291 30.01 -3.97 -16.06
N TYR A 292 29.41 -4.87 -15.27
CA TYR A 292 28.52 -4.49 -14.17
C TYR A 292 29.35 -4.06 -12.96
N LEU A 293 29.19 -2.80 -12.55
CA LEU A 293 29.95 -2.25 -11.42
C LEU A 293 29.20 -2.38 -10.11
N GLY A 294 27.89 -2.08 -10.09
CA GLY A 294 27.11 -2.14 -8.87
C GLY A 294 25.66 -1.73 -9.03
N SER A 295 24.86 -1.90 -7.98
CA SER A 295 23.43 -1.57 -8.03
C SER A 295 22.86 -1.13 -6.69
N ILE A 296 21.71 -0.47 -6.78
CA ILE A 296 20.81 -0.25 -5.66
C ILE A 296 19.40 -0.70 -6.04
N GLN A 297 18.73 -1.38 -5.11
CA GLN A 297 17.33 -1.77 -5.20
C GLN A 297 16.58 -1.16 -4.02
N MET A 298 15.46 -0.48 -4.29
CA MET A 298 14.69 0.21 -3.26
C MET A 298 13.19 -0.05 -3.45
N ASP A 299 12.50 -0.36 -2.36
CA ASP A 299 11.03 -0.32 -2.30
C ASP A 299 10.58 1.13 -2.17
N LEU A 300 9.82 1.64 -3.13
CA LEU A 300 9.35 3.02 -3.17
C LEU A 300 8.43 3.38 -2.00
N ASN A 301 7.79 2.40 -1.35
CA ASN A 301 7.03 2.63 -0.11
C ASN A 301 7.94 2.82 1.11
N ARG A 302 9.17 2.31 1.06
CA ARG A 302 10.10 2.26 2.21
C ARG A 302 11.55 2.34 1.75
N MET A 303 11.90 3.46 1.13
CA MET A 303 13.26 3.70 0.64
C MET A 303 14.19 4.11 1.77
N PRO A 304 15.49 3.78 1.70
CA PRO A 304 16.47 4.40 2.57
C PRO A 304 16.51 5.91 2.33
N LYS A 305 16.51 6.71 3.41
CA LYS A 305 16.62 8.17 3.30
C LYS A 305 17.97 8.54 2.65
N PRO A 306 18.00 9.38 1.61
CA PRO A 306 19.26 9.74 0.96
C PRO A 306 20.17 10.56 1.86
N ALA A 307 21.47 10.50 1.58
CA ALA A 307 22.42 11.47 2.11
C ALA A 307 22.29 12.81 1.37
N LYS A 308 22.50 13.92 2.10
CA LYS A 308 22.48 15.26 1.49
C LYS A 308 23.71 15.57 0.65
N THR A 309 24.82 14.89 0.92
CA THR A 309 26.09 15.05 0.20
C THR A 309 26.73 13.69 -0.03
N ALA A 310 27.60 13.57 -1.03
CA ALA A 310 28.26 12.32 -1.36
C ALA A 310 29.17 11.80 -0.23
N GLU A 311 29.77 12.69 0.55
CA GLU A 311 30.68 12.35 1.65
C GLU A 311 29.94 11.66 2.80
N LYS A 312 28.64 11.98 2.97
CA LYS A 312 27.77 11.37 3.99
C LYS A 312 27.03 10.13 3.47
N CYS A 313 27.25 9.76 2.22
CA CYS A 313 26.64 8.59 1.61
C CYS A 313 27.52 7.36 1.85
N SER A 314 27.11 6.49 2.76
CA SER A 314 27.81 5.25 3.13
C SER A 314 26.90 4.03 3.00
N LEU A 315 27.50 2.84 3.08
CA LEU A 315 26.77 1.56 3.07
C LEU A 315 25.76 1.42 4.21
N ASP A 316 25.94 2.15 5.31
CA ASP A 316 25.02 2.14 6.47
C ASP A 316 23.59 2.55 6.10
N LEU A 317 23.42 3.31 5.00
CA LEU A 317 22.11 3.70 4.50
C LEU A 317 21.29 2.51 3.96
N VAL A 318 21.96 1.47 3.48
CA VAL A 318 21.36 0.28 2.86
C VAL A 318 21.62 -1.00 3.66
N ASP A 319 22.01 -0.85 4.92
CA ASP A 319 22.14 -1.94 5.88
C ASP A 319 20.84 -2.05 6.69
N ASP A 320 20.13 -3.18 6.54
CA ASP A 320 18.86 -3.46 7.20
C ASP A 320 18.96 -3.46 8.74
N SER A 321 20.15 -3.77 9.29
CA SER A 321 20.37 -3.80 10.74
C SER A 321 20.51 -2.39 11.35
N LEU A 322 20.99 -1.42 10.57
CA LEU A 322 21.26 -0.05 10.98
C LEU A 322 20.19 0.96 10.50
N SER A 323 19.33 0.55 9.56
CA SER A 323 18.33 1.41 8.91
C SER A 323 16.95 1.42 9.61
N ALA A 324 16.78 0.66 10.70
CA ALA A 324 15.55 0.66 11.50
C ALA A 324 15.21 2.07 12.00
N GLY A 325 14.24 2.73 11.34
CA GLY A 325 13.78 4.09 11.65
C GLY A 325 14.24 5.20 10.70
N ARG A 326 14.95 4.90 9.60
CA ARG A 326 15.45 5.90 8.62
C ARG A 326 14.87 5.73 7.21
N SER A 327 13.74 5.05 7.07
CA SER A 327 13.08 4.89 5.77
C SER A 327 12.13 6.04 5.44
N VAL A 328 11.92 6.29 4.16
CA VAL A 328 10.99 7.28 3.63
C VAL A 328 10.10 6.64 2.57
N SER A 329 8.81 6.99 2.56
CA SER A 329 7.90 6.62 1.49
C SER A 329 7.89 7.69 0.41
N LEU A 330 8.17 7.31 -0.85
CA LEU A 330 8.10 8.24 -1.96
C LEU A 330 6.66 8.68 -2.24
N PHE A 331 5.68 7.82 -1.97
CA PHE A 331 4.26 8.13 -2.12
C PHE A 331 3.77 9.17 -1.09
N GLU A 332 4.43 9.25 0.07
CA GLU A 332 4.13 10.26 1.09
C GLU A 332 4.87 11.58 0.83
N GLN A 333 6.16 11.52 0.48
CA GLN A 333 6.98 12.72 0.26
C GLN A 333 6.77 13.35 -1.13
N LYS A 334 6.21 12.60 -2.09
CA LYS A 334 6.08 12.90 -3.53
C LYS A 334 7.39 13.06 -4.28
N ALA A 335 8.37 13.74 -3.72
CA ALA A 335 9.68 13.94 -4.33
C ALA A 335 10.80 13.89 -3.28
N VAL A 336 11.94 13.33 -3.68
CA VAL A 336 13.14 13.26 -2.84
C VAL A 336 14.39 13.41 -3.69
N LYS A 337 15.36 14.19 -3.22
CA LYS A 337 16.68 14.38 -3.86
C LYS A 337 17.80 14.05 -2.88
N GLY A 338 18.83 13.38 -3.36
CA GLY A 338 20.09 13.22 -2.66
C GLY A 338 20.92 12.07 -3.20
N TRP A 339 21.79 11.52 -2.34
CA TRP A 339 22.76 10.49 -2.68
C TRP A 339 22.40 9.14 -2.09
N TRP A 340 22.55 8.10 -2.90
CA TRP A 340 22.39 6.71 -2.48
C TRP A 340 23.61 5.86 -2.87
N PRO A 341 24.01 4.90 -2.02
CA PRO A 341 25.13 4.01 -2.31
C PRO A 341 24.69 2.86 -3.22
N CYS A 342 25.44 2.64 -4.30
CA CYS A 342 25.36 1.42 -5.10
C CYS A 342 26.35 0.40 -4.56
N THR A 343 25.93 -0.86 -4.54
CA THR A 343 26.69 -1.94 -3.91
C THR A 343 26.99 -3.06 -4.88
N ALA A 344 28.13 -3.71 -4.66
CA ALA A 344 28.54 -4.91 -5.36
C ALA A 344 28.95 -5.99 -4.36
N GLN A 345 28.99 -7.23 -4.85
CA GLN A 345 29.51 -8.38 -4.12
C GLN A 345 30.95 -8.61 -4.57
N GLN A 346 31.91 -8.50 -3.65
CA GLN A 346 33.30 -8.86 -3.90
C GLN A 346 33.79 -9.77 -2.77
N ASP A 347 34.31 -10.94 -3.12
CA ASP A 347 34.82 -11.95 -2.17
C ASP A 347 33.83 -12.29 -1.02
N GLY A 348 32.53 -12.30 -1.32
CA GLY A 348 31.46 -12.59 -0.37
C GLY A 348 31.08 -11.43 0.56
N ASN A 349 31.71 -10.26 0.41
CA ASN A 349 31.39 -9.04 1.17
C ASN A 349 30.70 -8.00 0.28
N LYS A 350 29.77 -7.25 0.89
CA LYS A 350 29.10 -6.12 0.25
C LYS A 350 30.04 -4.90 0.27
N ILE A 351 30.44 -4.43 -0.89
CA ILE A 351 31.31 -3.26 -1.05
C ILE A 351 30.54 -2.08 -1.65
N LEU A 352 31.06 -0.87 -1.46
CA LEU A 352 30.57 0.33 -2.12
C LEU A 352 31.13 0.37 -3.54
N ALA A 353 30.26 0.26 -4.54
CA ALA A 353 30.62 0.26 -5.95
C ALA A 353 30.55 1.64 -6.61
N GLY A 354 29.84 2.56 -5.97
CA GLY A 354 29.63 3.92 -6.44
C GLY A 354 28.51 4.60 -5.68
N LYS A 355 28.32 5.89 -5.92
CA LYS A 355 27.24 6.69 -5.33
C LYS A 355 26.47 7.37 -6.46
N LEU A 356 25.15 7.34 -6.37
CA LEU A 356 24.26 8.01 -7.33
C LEU A 356 23.59 9.22 -6.67
N GLU A 357 23.77 10.40 -7.27
CA GLU A 357 22.92 11.55 -6.99
C GLU A 357 21.69 11.50 -7.91
N MET A 358 20.51 11.43 -7.31
CA MET A 358 19.28 11.38 -8.07
C MET A 358 18.16 12.19 -7.43
N THR A 359 17.17 12.52 -8.25
CA THR A 359 15.86 13.00 -7.81
C THR A 359 14.80 12.01 -8.24
N LEU A 360 14.05 11.49 -7.27
CA LEU A 360 12.91 10.62 -7.50
C LEU A 360 11.63 11.41 -7.24
N GLU A 361 10.67 11.31 -8.13
CA GLU A 361 9.36 11.94 -8.03
C GLU A 361 8.27 10.96 -8.48
N ILE A 362 7.20 10.83 -7.68
CA ILE A 362 5.99 10.09 -8.05
C ILE A 362 4.90 11.08 -8.44
N VAL A 363 4.37 10.88 -9.64
CA VAL A 363 3.36 11.74 -10.26
C VAL A 363 2.14 10.88 -10.62
N ALA A 364 0.95 11.30 -10.22
CA ALA A 364 -0.29 10.64 -10.66
C ALA A 364 -0.57 10.94 -12.14
N GLU A 365 -1.36 10.11 -12.82
CA GLU A 365 -1.68 10.28 -14.26
C GLU A 365 -2.16 11.70 -14.62
N GLN A 366 -3.17 12.22 -13.92
CA GLN A 366 -3.65 13.59 -14.15
C GLN A 366 -2.54 14.64 -13.98
N GLU A 367 -1.72 14.50 -12.94
CA GLU A 367 -0.62 15.43 -12.69
C GLU A 367 0.44 15.31 -13.79
N HIS A 368 0.70 14.10 -14.31
CA HIS A 368 1.65 13.89 -15.39
C HIS A 368 1.24 14.62 -16.67
N GLU A 369 -0.07 14.62 -17.00
CA GLU A 369 -0.64 15.35 -18.12
C GLU A 369 -0.54 16.88 -17.94
N GLU A 370 -0.76 17.38 -16.72
CA GLU A 370 -0.68 18.81 -16.39
C GLU A 370 0.76 19.34 -16.38
N ARG A 371 1.73 18.53 -15.94
CA ARG A 371 3.16 18.88 -15.89
C ARG A 371 4.00 17.87 -16.68
N PRO A 372 3.91 17.86 -18.01
CA PRO A 372 4.59 16.86 -18.82
C PRO A 372 6.11 17.02 -18.71
N ALA A 373 6.81 15.91 -18.94
CA ALA A 373 8.26 15.79 -18.85
C ALA A 373 8.71 14.76 -19.89
N GLY A 374 9.69 15.09 -20.72
CA GLY A 374 10.31 14.17 -21.68
C GLY A 374 11.36 13.27 -21.04
N MET A 375 11.65 12.14 -21.70
CA MET A 375 12.74 11.22 -21.33
C MET A 375 14.10 11.85 -21.66
N GLY A 376 15.13 11.48 -20.90
CA GLY A 376 16.48 12.03 -21.04
C GLY A 376 16.47 13.55 -20.89
N ARG A 377 16.88 14.24 -21.94
CA ARG A 377 16.86 15.71 -22.08
C ARG A 377 15.90 16.15 -23.19
N ASP A 378 15.05 15.24 -23.68
CA ASP A 378 14.13 15.47 -24.79
C ASP A 378 12.91 16.33 -24.40
N GLU A 379 12.28 16.94 -25.40
CA GLU A 379 11.06 17.71 -25.20
C GLU A 379 9.87 16.82 -24.79
N PRO A 380 9.01 17.24 -23.84
CA PRO A 380 9.05 18.52 -23.13
C PRO A 380 10.10 18.54 -22.01
N ASN A 381 11.16 19.33 -22.17
CA ASN A 381 12.29 19.37 -21.25
C ASN A 381 12.02 20.39 -20.13
N MET A 382 11.05 20.05 -19.30
CA MET A 382 10.57 20.88 -18.20
C MET A 382 10.22 20.03 -16.99
N ASN A 383 9.97 20.68 -15.85
CA ASN A 383 9.62 20.05 -14.58
C ASN A 383 10.65 19.04 -14.04
N PRO A 384 11.92 19.43 -13.81
CA PRO A 384 12.62 20.68 -14.15
C PRO A 384 13.25 20.63 -15.56
N ARG A 385 13.83 21.73 -16.04
CA ARG A 385 14.64 21.70 -17.27
C ARG A 385 16.00 21.05 -16.99
N LEU A 386 16.44 20.16 -17.86
CA LEU A 386 17.73 19.48 -17.80
C LEU A 386 18.65 20.03 -18.89
N GLU A 387 19.75 20.64 -18.47
CA GLU A 387 20.79 21.10 -19.38
C GLU A 387 21.72 19.93 -19.74
N ASP A 388 22.42 20.05 -20.87
CA ASP A 388 23.49 19.11 -21.18
C ASP A 388 24.55 19.11 -20.06
N PRO A 389 25.13 17.94 -19.74
CA PRO A 389 26.16 17.83 -18.71
C PRO A 389 27.39 18.67 -19.09
N LYS A 390 28.03 19.26 -18.09
CA LYS A 390 29.19 20.15 -18.24
C LYS A 390 30.51 19.41 -18.21
#